data_AF-A0A8G2HU77-F1
#
_entry.id   AF-A0A8G2HU77-F1
#
_cell.length_a   1.000
_cell.length_b   1.000
_cell.length_c   1.000
_cell.angle_alpha   90.00
_cell.angle_beta   90.00
_cell.angle_gamma   90.00
#
_symmetry.space_group_name_H-M   'P 1'
#
loop_
_entity.id
_entity.type
_entity.pdbx_description
1 polymer ?
#
loop_
_entity_poly.entity_id
_entity_poly.type
_entity_poly.pdbx_seq_one_letter_code
_entity_poly.pdbx_strand_id
1 'polypeptide(L)'
;MSLSPLLEYAERERLAAASKLSTQNQAKLGQYFTPVTTAQLIARMAELHQSGTIRVLDPGAGSGILTAALVNRILKETTSLKVEVLAIETDTQLIRHLETTLNACINAGHGRVKASWVNADFILDSTGLNHSLNLEKKFDLVIENPPYGKLGVKDTKRIAMRSRGEDAPNLYTAFLSLSIDALCSDGQLVAITPRSFFNGSYFKDFRFQFLDNIALRKIHVFSSRSSIFSDSGVLQENVIFQGIRGAQHLPVVLSESADENTRVTSRIIDYEDVIFPNDPHRFIRLPLGVSDAEATDVILNQPCSLDDLGIQVSTGKVVDFRFRDSLCDSEHPDAAPLIYPGNLRNGTVDWPRDIRKPQWFIPTNDKARKMLLPQGWYTLVKRFSAKEERRRVVASTWSPEQYPSNVAFENHLNIFHSNNQGIDEKLAKGIAVWMNSTFIDKFFRTFSGHTQVNATDLRTLRFPSRETLRSLGQKNPQSQQYIDEAVMELTINDRAKQ
;
A
#
# COMPACT_ATOMS: atom_id res chain seq x y z
N MET A 1 -6.35 -17.92 25.15
CA MET A 1 -7.62 -17.82 25.91
C MET A 1 -8.68 -18.57 25.12
N SER A 2 -9.57 -19.32 25.78
CA SER A 2 -10.72 -19.91 25.08
C SER A 2 -11.61 -18.82 24.49
N LEU A 3 -12.17 -19.08 23.31
CA LEU A 3 -13.16 -18.19 22.71
C LEU A 3 -14.42 -18.17 23.59
N SER A 4 -15.19 -17.08 23.54
CA SER A 4 -16.50 -17.08 24.18
C SER A 4 -17.47 -17.93 23.36
N PRO A 5 -18.56 -18.45 23.96
CA PRO A 5 -19.56 -19.24 23.22
C PRO A 5 -20.10 -18.53 21.97
N LEU A 6 -20.29 -17.20 22.03
CA LEU A 6 -20.72 -16.40 20.88
C LEU A 6 -19.70 -16.44 19.73
N LEU A 7 -18.41 -16.34 20.05
CA LEU A 7 -17.36 -16.32 19.02
C LEU A 7 -17.06 -17.71 18.47
N GLU A 8 -17.14 -18.76 19.29
CA GLU A 8 -17.07 -20.15 18.80
C GLU A 8 -18.21 -20.44 17.82
N TYR A 9 -19.42 -19.94 18.15
CA TYR A 9 -20.58 -20.07 17.29
C TYR A 9 -20.40 -19.34 15.96
N ALA A 10 -20.02 -18.06 16.00
CA ALA A 10 -19.82 -17.24 14.81
C ALA A 10 -18.69 -17.78 13.91
N GLU A 11 -17.62 -18.31 14.50
CA GLU A 11 -16.52 -18.93 13.75
C GLU A 11 -16.98 -20.21 13.04
N ARG A 12 -17.83 -21.01 13.67
CA ARG A 12 -18.43 -22.19 13.00
C ARG A 12 -19.29 -21.78 11.81
N GLU A 13 -20.11 -20.73 11.94
CA GLU A 13 -20.90 -20.21 10.82
C GLU A 13 -20.02 -19.66 9.70
N ARG A 14 -18.91 -19.00 10.02
CA ARG A 14 -17.91 -18.54 9.05
C ARG A 14 -17.29 -19.71 8.27
N LEU A 15 -16.85 -20.75 8.96
CA LEU A 15 -16.26 -21.93 8.33
C LEU A 15 -17.28 -22.68 7.46
N ALA A 16 -18.53 -22.80 7.93
CA ALA A 16 -19.61 -23.40 7.17
C ALA A 16 -19.92 -22.61 5.89
N ALA A 17 -19.96 -21.28 5.97
CA ALA A 17 -20.13 -20.39 4.83
C ALA A 17 -18.99 -20.51 3.82
N ALA A 18 -17.74 -20.48 4.29
CA ALA A 18 -16.56 -20.60 3.43
C ALA A 18 -16.52 -21.93 2.66
N SER A 19 -16.92 -23.04 3.30
CA SER A 19 -16.90 -24.38 2.68
C SER A 19 -17.88 -24.56 1.51
N LYS A 20 -18.93 -23.73 1.42
CA LYS A 20 -19.98 -23.84 0.39
C LYS A 20 -19.72 -22.96 -0.83
N LEU A 21 -18.77 -22.04 -0.75
CA LEU A 21 -18.48 -21.11 -1.84
C LEU A 21 -17.45 -21.72 -2.81
N SER A 22 -17.74 -21.62 -4.11
CA SER A 22 -16.75 -21.95 -5.14
C SER A 22 -15.67 -20.87 -5.20
N THR A 23 -14.44 -21.27 -5.49
CA THR A 23 -13.30 -20.35 -5.68
C THR A 23 -13.59 -19.29 -6.75
N GLN A 24 -14.40 -19.64 -7.77
CA GLN A 24 -14.80 -18.73 -8.83
C GLN A 24 -15.75 -17.63 -8.34
N ASN A 25 -16.70 -17.96 -7.44
CA ASN A 25 -17.61 -16.97 -6.86
C ASN A 25 -16.87 -16.05 -5.88
N GLN A 26 -15.95 -16.59 -5.07
CA GLN A 26 -15.11 -15.79 -4.17
C GLN A 26 -14.27 -14.77 -4.94
N ALA A 27 -13.63 -15.18 -6.03
CA ALA A 27 -12.85 -14.28 -6.87
C ALA A 27 -13.72 -13.21 -7.57
N LYS A 28 -14.94 -13.58 -8.00
CA LYS A 28 -15.87 -12.66 -8.66
C LYS A 28 -16.38 -11.56 -7.72
N LEU A 29 -16.65 -11.91 -6.46
CA LEU A 29 -17.15 -10.97 -5.46
C LEU A 29 -16.04 -10.34 -4.61
N GLY A 30 -14.79 -10.80 -4.76
CA GLY A 30 -13.65 -10.34 -3.96
C GLY A 30 -13.79 -10.72 -2.47
N GLN A 31 -14.42 -11.85 -2.17
CA GLN A 31 -14.74 -12.28 -0.79
C GLN A 31 -13.50 -12.85 -0.08
N TYR A 32 -13.18 -12.29 1.09
CA TYR A 32 -12.13 -12.78 2.00
C TYR A 32 -12.70 -12.93 3.41
N PHE A 33 -12.74 -14.16 3.91
CA PHE A 33 -13.27 -14.43 5.25
C PHE A 33 -12.26 -14.10 6.34
N THR A 34 -12.69 -13.33 7.34
CA THR A 34 -11.85 -12.92 8.47
C THR A 34 -11.84 -13.98 9.55
N PRO A 35 -10.69 -14.59 9.91
CA PRO A 35 -10.59 -15.46 11.08
C PRO A 35 -11.04 -14.73 12.36
N VAL A 36 -11.63 -15.46 13.31
CA VAL A 36 -12.13 -14.88 14.57
C VAL A 36 -11.07 -14.09 15.35
N THR A 37 -9.80 -14.51 15.31
CA THR A 37 -8.68 -13.83 15.97
C THR A 37 -8.39 -12.46 15.35
N THR A 38 -8.37 -12.34 14.01
CA THR A 38 -8.34 -11.04 13.32
C THR A 38 -9.60 -10.23 13.61
N ALA A 39 -10.79 -10.83 13.61
CA ALA A 39 -12.03 -10.11 13.90
C ALA A 39 -12.01 -9.49 15.31
N GLN A 40 -11.45 -10.19 16.30
CA GLN A 40 -11.23 -9.65 17.65
C GLN A 40 -10.25 -8.47 17.65
N LEU A 41 -9.17 -8.55 16.86
CA LEU A 41 -8.19 -7.48 16.75
C LEU A 41 -8.78 -6.23 16.08
N ILE A 42 -9.55 -6.39 15.00
CA ILE A 42 -10.31 -5.32 14.34
C ILE A 42 -11.26 -4.68 15.36
N ALA A 43 -12.09 -5.49 16.04
CA ALA A 43 -13.03 -5.00 17.04
C ALA A 43 -12.37 -4.24 18.19
N ARG A 44 -11.12 -4.55 18.56
CA ARG A 44 -10.35 -3.83 19.59
C ARG A 44 -9.92 -2.42 19.19
N MET A 45 -9.89 -2.11 17.90
CA MET A 45 -9.51 -0.77 17.43
C MET A 45 -10.55 0.30 17.80
N ALA A 46 -11.83 -0.08 17.82
CA ALA A 46 -12.92 0.82 18.13
C ALA A 46 -12.80 1.40 19.55
N GLU A 47 -13.10 2.68 19.71
CA GLU A 47 -13.25 3.32 21.01
C GLU A 47 -14.69 3.17 21.47
N LEU A 48 -14.88 2.64 22.67
CA LEU A 48 -16.20 2.37 23.23
C LEU A 48 -16.51 3.39 24.31
N HIS A 49 -17.71 3.98 24.24
CA HIS A 49 -18.29 4.72 25.35
C HIS A 49 -18.77 3.75 26.44
N GLN A 50 -18.87 4.23 27.69
CA GLN A 50 -19.28 3.39 28.82
C GLN A 50 -20.79 3.12 28.87
N SER A 51 -21.60 4.00 28.27
CA SER A 51 -23.07 3.94 28.29
C SER A 51 -23.66 4.60 27.05
N GLY A 52 -24.99 4.49 26.89
CA GLY A 52 -25.72 5.04 25.75
C GLY A 52 -26.03 3.98 24.70
N THR A 53 -26.17 4.41 23.45
CA THR A 53 -26.37 3.52 22.30
C THR A 53 -25.28 3.80 21.27
N ILE A 54 -24.61 2.76 20.79
CA ILE A 54 -23.73 2.81 19.63
C ILE A 54 -24.44 2.21 18.42
N ARG A 55 -24.56 2.99 17.34
CA ARG A 55 -25.10 2.55 16.06
C ARG A 55 -23.97 2.09 15.15
N VAL A 56 -24.03 0.84 14.72
CA VAL A 56 -22.95 0.16 13.99
C VAL A 56 -23.43 -0.23 12.60
N LEU A 57 -22.59 0.04 11.59
CA LEU A 57 -22.75 -0.49 10.24
C LEU A 57 -21.67 -1.54 9.96
N ASP A 58 -22.08 -2.68 9.40
CA ASP A 58 -21.22 -3.74 8.85
C ASP A 58 -21.58 -3.93 7.36
N PRO A 59 -20.98 -3.15 6.43
CA PRO A 59 -21.49 -2.97 5.06
C PRO A 59 -21.14 -4.12 4.10
N GLY A 60 -20.34 -5.09 4.55
CA GLY A 60 -19.96 -6.29 3.81
C GLY A 60 -19.85 -7.47 4.77
N ALA A 61 -20.96 -7.76 5.45
CA ALA A 61 -20.96 -8.49 6.70
C ALA A 61 -20.55 -9.97 6.57
N GLY A 62 -20.67 -10.57 5.39
CA GLY A 62 -20.38 -11.97 5.16
C GLY A 62 -21.21 -12.85 6.09
N SER A 63 -20.54 -13.64 6.94
CA SER A 63 -21.20 -14.46 7.97
C SER A 63 -21.49 -13.73 9.30
N GLY A 64 -21.14 -12.45 9.42
CA GLY A 64 -21.34 -11.63 10.62
C GLY A 64 -20.25 -11.71 11.69
N ILE A 65 -19.05 -12.23 11.35
CA ILE A 65 -17.98 -12.48 12.34
C ILE A 65 -17.41 -11.19 12.96
N LEU A 66 -17.30 -10.09 12.21
CA LEU A 66 -16.86 -8.79 12.73
C LEU A 66 -17.88 -8.22 13.71
N THR A 67 -19.16 -8.24 13.33
CA THR A 67 -20.27 -7.89 14.22
C THR A 67 -20.24 -8.71 15.52
N ALA A 68 -20.09 -10.04 15.43
CA ALA A 68 -20.02 -10.90 16.61
C ALA A 68 -18.81 -10.57 17.52
N ALA A 69 -17.65 -10.31 16.93
CA ALA A 69 -16.44 -9.91 17.65
C ALA A 69 -16.65 -8.60 18.42
N LEU A 70 -17.24 -7.59 17.77
CA LEU A 70 -17.54 -6.30 18.38
C LEU A 70 -18.59 -6.43 19.50
N VAL A 71 -19.71 -7.10 19.24
CA VAL A 71 -20.77 -7.32 20.24
C VAL A 71 -20.21 -8.06 21.45
N ASN A 72 -19.47 -9.15 21.24
CA ASN A 72 -18.84 -9.89 22.32
C ASN A 72 -17.90 -8.99 23.17
N ARG A 73 -17.14 -8.11 22.53
CA ARG A 73 -16.27 -7.16 23.24
C ARG A 73 -17.10 -6.18 24.08
N ILE A 74 -18.09 -5.53 23.48
CA ILE A 74 -18.96 -4.56 24.15
C ILE A 74 -19.65 -5.19 25.36
N LEU A 75 -20.19 -6.40 25.22
CA LEU A 75 -20.89 -7.09 26.31
C LEU A 75 -19.96 -7.46 27.47
N LYS A 76 -18.65 -7.67 27.21
CA LYS A 76 -17.63 -7.96 28.22
C LYS A 76 -17.09 -6.71 28.90
N GLU A 77 -16.85 -5.65 28.13
CA GLU A 77 -16.17 -4.43 28.61
C GLU A 77 -17.14 -3.40 29.19
N THR A 78 -18.43 -3.48 28.83
CA THR A 78 -19.43 -2.49 29.25
C THR A 78 -20.71 -3.16 29.77
N THR A 79 -21.30 -2.54 30.80
CA THR A 79 -22.56 -3.00 31.39
C THR A 79 -23.77 -2.26 30.82
N SER A 80 -23.59 -1.01 30.39
CA SER A 80 -24.70 -0.08 30.08
C SER A 80 -24.76 0.37 28.61
N LEU A 81 -23.76 0.04 27.79
CA LEU A 81 -23.80 0.36 26.37
C LEU A 81 -24.77 -0.58 25.65
N LYS A 82 -25.67 0.00 24.86
CA LYS A 82 -26.56 -0.69 23.92
C LYS A 82 -25.96 -0.65 22.53
N VAL A 83 -26.20 -1.68 21.73
CA VAL A 83 -25.67 -1.82 20.37
C VAL A 83 -26.84 -1.96 19.40
N GLU A 84 -26.87 -1.13 18.36
CA GLU A 84 -27.80 -1.25 17.25
C GLU A 84 -27.01 -1.48 15.96
N VAL A 85 -27.10 -2.68 15.39
CA VAL A 85 -26.32 -3.09 14.20
C VAL A 85 -27.21 -3.12 12.97
N LEU A 86 -26.73 -2.53 11.87
CA LEU A 86 -27.20 -2.81 10.52
C LEU A 86 -26.09 -3.52 9.74
N ALA A 87 -26.36 -4.74 9.30
CA ALA A 87 -25.48 -5.50 8.41
C ALA A 87 -25.96 -5.43 6.96
N ILE A 88 -25.05 -5.33 6.00
CA ILE A 88 -25.37 -5.38 4.57
C ILE A 88 -24.59 -6.54 3.95
N GLU A 89 -25.30 -7.38 3.19
CA GLU A 89 -24.71 -8.50 2.47
C GLU A 89 -25.41 -8.70 1.13
N THR A 90 -24.64 -8.81 0.04
CA THR A 90 -25.18 -9.00 -1.31
C THR A 90 -25.39 -10.47 -1.66
N ASP A 91 -24.59 -11.38 -1.09
CA ASP A 91 -24.60 -12.80 -1.37
C ASP A 91 -25.66 -13.52 -0.56
N THR A 92 -26.72 -13.95 -1.23
CA THR A 92 -27.86 -14.65 -0.63
C THR A 92 -27.48 -15.99 0.02
N GLN A 93 -26.33 -16.58 -0.33
CA GLN A 93 -25.83 -17.78 0.32
C GLN A 93 -25.31 -17.50 1.72
N LEU A 94 -24.78 -16.30 1.95
CA LEU A 94 -24.22 -15.87 3.23
C LEU A 94 -25.28 -15.37 4.20
N ILE A 95 -26.40 -14.83 3.69
CA ILE A 95 -27.48 -14.27 4.51
C ILE A 95 -27.97 -15.23 5.60
N ARG A 96 -28.13 -16.52 5.29
CA ARG A 96 -28.57 -17.51 6.30
C ARG A 96 -27.58 -17.64 7.46
N HIS A 97 -26.28 -17.62 7.15
CA HIS A 97 -25.22 -17.66 8.15
C HIS A 97 -25.14 -16.34 8.94
N LEU A 98 -25.26 -15.20 8.24
CA LEU A 98 -25.34 -13.86 8.83
C LEU A 98 -26.50 -13.76 9.83
N GLU A 99 -27.72 -14.10 9.41
CA GLU A 99 -28.92 -14.05 10.23
C GLU A 99 -28.77 -14.89 11.50
N THR A 100 -28.20 -16.09 11.35
CA THR A 100 -27.93 -16.99 12.48
C THR A 100 -26.94 -16.36 13.46
N THR A 101 -25.84 -15.78 12.98
CA THR A 101 -24.86 -15.07 13.82
C THR A 101 -25.46 -13.83 14.50
N LEU A 102 -26.28 -13.04 13.80
CA LEU A 102 -26.93 -11.86 14.37
C LEU A 102 -27.94 -12.23 15.46
N ASN A 103 -28.71 -13.31 15.27
CA ASN A 103 -29.61 -13.84 16.31
C ASN A 103 -28.84 -14.29 17.55
N ALA A 104 -27.66 -14.92 17.39
CA ALA A 104 -26.80 -15.26 18.51
C ALA A 104 -26.31 -14.00 19.26
N CYS A 105 -25.97 -12.93 18.55
CA CYS A 105 -25.59 -11.64 19.13
C CYS A 105 -26.73 -11.01 19.94
N ILE A 106 -27.96 -11.02 19.40
CA ILE A 106 -29.17 -10.51 20.06
C ILE A 106 -29.43 -11.28 21.35
N ASN A 107 -29.39 -12.61 21.28
CA ASN A 107 -29.63 -13.49 22.43
C ASN A 107 -28.59 -13.27 23.54
N ALA A 108 -27.30 -13.17 23.19
CA ALA A 108 -26.23 -12.88 24.14
C ALA A 108 -26.35 -11.49 24.79
N GLY A 109 -27.01 -10.55 24.11
CA GLY A 109 -27.17 -9.18 24.57
C GLY A 109 -28.22 -8.98 25.68
N HIS A 110 -29.10 -9.95 25.93
CA HIS A 110 -30.20 -9.85 26.90
C HIS A 110 -30.98 -8.52 26.80
N GLY A 111 -31.31 -8.10 25.56
CA GLY A 111 -32.03 -6.85 25.28
C GLY A 111 -31.16 -5.60 25.08
N ARG A 112 -29.83 -5.69 25.28
CA ARG A 112 -28.88 -4.60 24.96
C ARG A 112 -28.45 -4.56 23.50
N VAL A 113 -28.70 -5.62 22.74
CA VAL A 113 -28.28 -5.75 21.35
C VAL A 113 -29.50 -5.84 20.46
N LYS A 114 -29.57 -4.95 19.47
CA LYS A 114 -30.46 -5.07 18.32
C LYS A 114 -29.61 -5.23 17.07
N ALA A 115 -30.01 -6.14 16.18
CA ALA A 115 -29.34 -6.31 14.92
C ALA A 115 -30.36 -6.59 13.82
N SER A 116 -30.12 -6.03 12.64
CA SER A 116 -30.86 -6.34 11.42
C SER A 116 -29.88 -6.45 10.25
N TRP A 117 -30.35 -7.04 9.16
CA TRP A 117 -29.58 -7.15 7.92
C TRP A 117 -30.40 -6.68 6.73
N VAL A 118 -29.72 -6.27 5.66
CA VAL A 118 -30.33 -5.90 4.37
C VAL A 118 -29.58 -6.63 3.25
N ASN A 119 -30.33 -7.26 2.35
CA ASN A 119 -29.76 -7.83 1.13
C ASN A 119 -29.62 -6.74 0.06
N ALA A 120 -28.40 -6.25 -0.14
CA ALA A 120 -28.12 -5.15 -1.03
C ALA A 120 -26.67 -5.16 -1.54
N ASP A 121 -26.44 -4.59 -2.72
CA ASP A 121 -25.11 -4.22 -3.20
C ASP A 121 -24.75 -2.87 -2.59
N PHE A 122 -23.87 -2.88 -1.59
CA PHE A 122 -23.52 -1.67 -0.83
C PHE A 122 -23.11 -0.49 -1.72
N ILE A 123 -22.42 -0.73 -2.84
CA ILE A 123 -21.99 0.36 -3.73
C ILE A 123 -23.14 0.84 -4.60
N LEU A 124 -23.80 -0.06 -5.33
CA LEU A 124 -24.85 0.33 -6.27
C LEU A 124 -26.10 0.87 -5.57
N ASP A 125 -26.44 0.34 -4.41
CA ASP A 125 -27.62 0.78 -3.65
C ASP A 125 -27.36 2.04 -2.82
N SER A 126 -26.13 2.28 -2.34
CA SER A 126 -25.80 3.56 -1.70
C SER A 126 -25.59 4.70 -2.70
N THR A 127 -25.27 4.37 -3.95
CA THR A 127 -25.17 5.35 -5.05
C THR A 127 -26.53 5.61 -5.73
N GLY A 128 -27.59 4.91 -5.33
CA GLY A 128 -28.94 5.07 -5.87
C GLY A 128 -29.14 4.52 -7.28
N LEU A 129 -28.22 3.68 -7.78
CA LEU A 129 -28.31 3.11 -9.13
C LEU A 129 -29.23 1.89 -9.23
N ASN A 130 -29.41 1.15 -8.14
CA ASN A 130 -30.28 -0.03 -8.08
C ASN A 130 -31.49 0.28 -7.19
N HIS A 131 -31.31 0.20 -5.87
CA HIS A 131 -32.23 0.68 -4.84
C HIS A 131 -31.62 1.89 -4.13
N SER A 132 -32.41 2.59 -3.30
CA SER A 132 -31.90 3.72 -2.51
C SER A 132 -31.68 3.29 -1.06
N LEU A 133 -30.46 2.93 -0.70
CA LEU A 133 -30.03 2.84 0.70
C LEU A 133 -29.66 4.24 1.21
N ASN A 134 -30.55 4.85 2.00
CA ASN A 134 -30.20 6.08 2.70
C ASN A 134 -29.47 5.74 4.00
N LEU A 135 -28.14 5.85 4.00
CA LEU A 135 -27.28 5.54 5.15
C LEU A 135 -26.54 6.77 5.69
N GLU A 136 -26.64 7.92 5.01
CA GLU A 136 -25.81 9.10 5.30
C GLU A 136 -25.95 9.61 6.73
N LYS A 137 -24.81 9.74 7.42
CA LYS A 137 -24.68 10.32 8.77
C LYS A 137 -25.60 9.66 9.82
N LYS A 138 -25.64 8.33 9.84
CA LYS A 138 -26.49 7.55 10.77
C LYS A 138 -25.72 6.74 11.80
N PHE A 139 -24.43 6.49 11.58
CA PHE A 139 -23.67 5.51 12.35
C PHE A 139 -22.55 6.15 13.16
N ASP A 140 -22.37 5.66 14.39
CA ASP A 140 -21.28 6.07 15.28
C ASP A 140 -20.01 5.26 14.99
N LEU A 141 -20.18 4.04 14.45
CA LEU A 141 -19.11 3.14 14.09
C LEU A 141 -19.44 2.40 12.80
N VAL A 142 -18.49 2.36 11.87
CA VAL A 142 -18.48 1.39 10.77
C VAL A 142 -17.35 0.41 11.05
N ILE A 143 -17.65 -0.88 11.03
CA ILE A 143 -16.65 -1.95 11.14
C ILE A 143 -16.70 -2.82 9.89
N GLU A 144 -15.58 -2.96 9.19
CA GLU A 144 -15.60 -3.64 7.88
C GLU A 144 -14.34 -4.43 7.54
N ASN A 145 -14.56 -5.53 6.83
CA ASN A 145 -13.58 -6.17 5.96
C ASN A 145 -14.17 -6.13 4.54
N PRO A 146 -14.00 -5.03 3.80
CA PRO A 146 -14.63 -4.87 2.50
C PRO A 146 -14.08 -5.89 1.48
N PRO A 147 -14.79 -6.18 0.38
CA PRO A 147 -14.28 -7.06 -0.66
C PRO A 147 -13.08 -6.44 -1.40
N TYR A 148 -12.12 -7.27 -1.83
CA TYR A 148 -10.93 -6.79 -2.54
C TYR A 148 -11.02 -7.17 -4.02
N GLY A 149 -11.03 -6.17 -4.91
CA GLY A 149 -11.14 -6.42 -6.35
C GLY A 149 -10.95 -5.15 -7.17
N LYS A 150 -10.09 -5.22 -8.19
CA LYS A 150 -9.83 -4.06 -9.06
C LYS A 150 -11.08 -3.72 -9.87
N LEU A 151 -11.48 -2.45 -9.85
CA LEU A 151 -12.56 -1.94 -10.67
C LEU A 151 -12.00 -1.34 -11.96
N GLY A 152 -12.40 -1.93 -13.09
CA GLY A 152 -12.08 -1.42 -14.42
C GLY A 152 -12.68 -0.04 -14.67
N VAL A 153 -12.14 0.73 -15.63
CA VAL A 153 -12.65 2.08 -15.94
C VAL A 153 -14.11 2.06 -16.42
N LYS A 154 -14.55 0.95 -17.03
CA LYS A 154 -15.92 0.74 -17.50
C LYS A 154 -16.82 -0.01 -16.50
N ASP A 155 -16.32 -0.28 -15.30
CA ASP A 155 -17.10 -0.98 -14.28
C ASP A 155 -18.22 -0.07 -13.75
N THR A 156 -19.45 -0.59 -13.69
CA THR A 156 -20.63 0.16 -13.24
C THR A 156 -20.45 0.75 -11.85
N LYS A 157 -19.83 0.02 -10.91
CA LYS A 157 -19.59 0.49 -9.54
C LYS A 157 -18.64 1.69 -9.52
N ARG A 158 -17.59 1.66 -10.35
CA ARG A 158 -16.63 2.77 -10.45
C ARG A 158 -17.23 3.99 -11.13
N ILE A 159 -18.06 3.77 -12.16
CA ILE A 159 -18.81 4.86 -12.81
C ILE A 159 -19.75 5.53 -11.80
N ALA A 160 -20.42 4.74 -10.95
CA ALA A 160 -21.29 5.23 -9.88
C ALA A 160 -20.55 6.12 -8.86
N MET A 161 -19.37 5.68 -8.40
CA MET A 161 -18.52 6.49 -7.51
C MET A 161 -18.09 7.80 -8.19
N ARG A 162 -17.70 7.74 -9.47
CA ARG A 162 -17.27 8.93 -10.22
C ARG A 162 -18.40 9.95 -10.40
N SER A 163 -19.65 9.50 -10.56
CA SER A 163 -20.80 10.44 -10.59
C SER A 163 -21.01 11.19 -9.28
N ARG A 164 -20.44 10.69 -8.17
CA ARG A 164 -20.40 11.37 -6.86
C ARG A 164 -19.14 12.21 -6.65
N GLY A 165 -18.24 12.28 -7.64
CA GLY A 165 -16.99 13.02 -7.56
C GLY A 165 -15.80 12.22 -7.04
N GLU A 166 -15.92 10.90 -6.85
CA GLU A 166 -14.84 10.07 -6.30
C GLU A 166 -14.41 8.97 -7.27
N ASP A 167 -13.09 8.80 -7.46
CA ASP A 167 -12.58 7.70 -8.28
C ASP A 167 -12.15 6.53 -7.38
N ALA A 168 -12.96 5.46 -7.37
CA ALA A 168 -12.68 4.24 -6.63
C ALA A 168 -12.03 3.16 -7.54
N PRO A 169 -10.70 3.06 -7.58
CA PRO A 169 -9.98 2.06 -8.37
C PRO A 169 -10.20 0.59 -7.97
N ASN A 170 -10.73 0.35 -6.76
CA ASN A 170 -10.92 -0.96 -6.15
C ASN A 170 -12.24 -1.01 -5.35
N LEU A 171 -12.81 -2.20 -5.18
CA LEU A 171 -13.99 -2.43 -4.33
C LEU A 171 -13.80 -1.87 -2.92
N TYR A 172 -12.68 -2.18 -2.25
CA TYR A 172 -12.47 -1.71 -0.87
C TYR A 172 -12.40 -0.19 -0.78
N THR A 173 -11.89 0.51 -1.80
CA THR A 173 -11.87 1.97 -1.80
C THR A 173 -13.26 2.57 -1.96
N ALA A 174 -14.15 1.93 -2.74
CA ALA A 174 -15.55 2.36 -2.82
C ALA A 174 -16.29 2.13 -1.49
N PHE A 175 -16.02 1.00 -0.82
CA PHE A 175 -16.57 0.72 0.51
C PHE A 175 -16.12 1.79 1.53
N LEU A 176 -14.82 2.02 1.66
CA LEU A 176 -14.28 3.01 2.59
C LEU A 176 -14.91 4.40 2.40
N SER A 177 -15.03 4.86 1.15
CA SER A 177 -15.67 6.14 0.82
C SER A 177 -17.12 6.21 1.31
N LEU A 178 -17.94 5.23 0.95
CA LEU A 178 -19.37 5.19 1.33
C LEU A 178 -19.55 4.99 2.84
N SER A 179 -18.64 4.26 3.48
CA SER A 179 -18.58 4.09 4.93
C SER A 179 -18.28 5.41 5.64
N ILE A 180 -17.38 6.24 5.10
CA ILE A 180 -17.16 7.60 5.61
C ILE A 180 -18.43 8.44 5.49
N ASP A 181 -19.15 8.36 4.37
CA ASP A 181 -20.42 9.07 4.18
C ASP A 181 -21.50 8.66 5.19
N ALA A 182 -21.54 7.37 5.54
CA ALA A 182 -22.50 6.80 6.49
C ALA A 182 -22.25 7.22 7.95
N LEU A 183 -21.03 7.62 8.31
CA LEU A 183 -20.66 8.01 9.67
C LEU A 183 -21.25 9.36 10.09
N CYS A 184 -21.67 9.50 11.34
CA CYS A 184 -21.92 10.81 11.94
C CYS A 184 -20.61 11.62 12.07
N SER A 185 -20.72 12.91 12.40
CA SER A 185 -19.55 13.67 12.89
C SER A 185 -18.93 12.95 14.09
N ASP A 186 -17.60 12.89 14.15
CA ASP A 186 -16.84 12.14 15.17
C ASP A 186 -17.06 10.61 15.15
N GLY A 187 -17.79 10.10 14.15
CA GLY A 187 -17.97 8.67 13.94
C GLY A 187 -16.67 7.98 13.55
N GLN A 188 -16.55 6.69 13.89
CA GLN A 188 -15.33 5.91 13.75
C GLN A 188 -15.43 4.93 12.59
N LEU A 189 -14.42 4.91 11.72
CA LEU A 189 -14.24 3.83 10.75
C LEU A 189 -13.17 2.87 11.27
N VAL A 190 -13.50 1.59 11.36
CA VAL A 190 -12.56 0.52 11.68
C VAL A 190 -12.55 -0.49 10.55
N ALA A 191 -11.45 -0.58 9.82
CA ALA A 191 -11.37 -1.39 8.63
C ALA A 191 -10.09 -2.23 8.57
N ILE A 192 -10.19 -3.41 7.94
CA ILE A 192 -9.03 -4.14 7.42
C ILE A 192 -9.02 -4.08 5.90
N THR A 193 -7.92 -3.62 5.31
CA THR A 193 -7.81 -3.45 3.86
C THR A 193 -6.41 -3.74 3.34
N PRO A 194 -6.22 -3.96 2.03
CA PRO A 194 -4.91 -3.98 1.42
C PRO A 194 -4.23 -2.62 1.58
N ARG A 195 -2.96 -2.61 2.01
CA ARG A 195 -2.15 -1.40 2.23
C ARG A 195 -1.89 -0.58 0.96
N SER A 196 -2.22 -1.11 -0.22
CA SER A 196 -1.90 -0.52 -1.52
C SER A 196 -2.31 0.96 -1.71
N PHE A 197 -3.36 1.44 -1.04
CA PHE A 197 -3.76 2.85 -1.15
C PHE A 197 -2.81 3.82 -0.45
N PHE A 198 -1.97 3.35 0.48
CA PHE A 198 -1.07 4.20 1.28
C PHE A 198 -0.06 4.96 0.41
N ASN A 199 0.48 4.33 -0.64
CA ASN A 199 1.46 4.95 -1.54
C ASN A 199 1.19 4.67 -3.04
N GLY A 200 0.24 3.79 -3.37
CA GLY A 200 -0.04 3.44 -4.76
C GLY A 200 -0.49 4.65 -5.58
N SER A 201 0.16 4.87 -6.73
CA SER A 201 -0.16 5.98 -7.63
C SER A 201 -1.59 5.90 -8.18
N TYR A 202 -2.08 4.68 -8.41
CA TYR A 202 -3.45 4.41 -8.86
C TYR A 202 -4.52 4.80 -7.83
N PHE A 203 -4.13 4.97 -6.56
CA PHE A 203 -4.99 5.35 -5.45
C PHE A 203 -4.83 6.81 -5.03
N LYS A 204 -4.11 7.64 -5.79
CA LYS A 204 -3.80 9.02 -5.40
C LYS A 204 -5.06 9.81 -5.08
N ASP A 205 -5.99 9.88 -6.02
CA ASP A 205 -7.18 10.75 -5.86
C ASP A 205 -8.07 10.26 -4.70
N PHE A 206 -8.31 8.95 -4.61
CA PHE A 206 -8.99 8.34 -3.46
C PHE A 206 -8.29 8.67 -2.14
N ARG A 207 -6.96 8.54 -2.05
CA ARG A 207 -6.23 8.80 -0.80
C ARG A 207 -6.37 10.26 -0.35
N PHE A 208 -6.42 11.21 -1.28
CA PHE A 208 -6.65 12.61 -0.94
C PHE A 208 -8.04 12.79 -0.32
N GLN A 209 -9.07 12.29 -1.00
CA GLN A 209 -10.46 12.36 -0.54
C GLN A 209 -10.66 11.65 0.81
N PHE A 210 -10.06 10.47 0.98
CA PHE A 210 -10.08 9.71 2.21
C PHE A 210 -9.49 10.55 3.36
N LEU A 211 -8.28 11.08 3.19
CA LEU A 211 -7.57 11.85 4.23
C LEU A 211 -8.19 13.23 4.49
N ASP A 212 -8.90 13.82 3.53
CA ASP A 212 -9.65 15.07 3.74
C ASP A 212 -10.88 14.87 4.64
N ASN A 213 -11.42 13.65 4.71
CA ASN A 213 -12.64 13.36 5.47
C ASN A 213 -12.40 12.55 6.76
N ILE A 214 -11.23 11.93 6.91
CA ILE A 214 -10.93 11.06 8.06
C ILE A 214 -9.54 11.31 8.66
N ALA A 215 -9.50 11.47 9.98
CA ALA A 215 -8.26 11.53 10.74
C ALA A 215 -7.90 10.12 11.25
N LEU A 216 -6.82 9.54 10.74
CA LEU A 216 -6.26 8.29 11.27
C LEU A 216 -5.87 8.42 12.75
N ARG A 217 -6.17 7.39 13.54
CA ARG A 217 -5.89 7.33 14.99
C ARG A 217 -5.12 6.10 15.40
N LYS A 218 -5.45 4.95 14.82
CA LYS A 218 -4.77 3.69 15.10
C LYS A 218 -4.46 3.00 13.80
N ILE A 219 -3.26 2.47 13.66
CA ILE A 219 -2.88 1.64 12.55
C ILE A 219 -2.14 0.43 13.11
N HIS A 220 -2.52 -0.74 12.62
CA HIS A 220 -1.90 -2.00 12.94
C HIS A 220 -1.49 -2.73 11.68
N VAL A 221 -0.25 -3.20 11.69
CA VAL A 221 0.32 -3.98 10.61
C VAL A 221 0.85 -5.30 11.13
N PHE A 222 0.86 -6.29 10.27
CA PHE A 222 1.44 -7.59 10.55
C PHE A 222 2.82 -7.68 9.90
N SER A 223 3.80 -8.18 10.63
CA SER A 223 5.17 -8.28 10.10
C SER A 223 5.28 -9.35 9.01
N SER A 224 4.46 -10.41 9.08
CA SER A 224 4.33 -11.46 8.06
C SER A 224 3.14 -11.24 7.12
N ARG A 225 3.35 -11.51 5.82
CA ARG A 225 2.31 -11.47 4.77
C ARG A 225 1.46 -12.74 4.67
N SER A 226 1.84 -13.81 5.37
CA SER A 226 1.19 -15.12 5.28
C SER A 226 0.14 -15.37 6.38
N SER A 227 -0.01 -14.47 7.35
CA SER A 227 -0.70 -14.77 8.61
C SER A 227 -2.21 -14.47 8.63
N ILE A 228 -2.70 -13.48 7.89
CA ILE A 228 -4.07 -12.93 8.12
C ILE A 228 -5.14 -13.59 7.24
N PHE A 229 -4.74 -14.27 6.17
CA PHE A 229 -5.65 -14.98 5.27
C PHE A 229 -4.96 -16.23 4.68
N SER A 230 -4.26 -17.00 5.53
CA SER A 230 -3.54 -18.21 5.12
C SER A 230 -4.39 -19.16 4.28
N ASP A 231 -5.70 -19.22 4.58
CA ASP A 231 -6.67 -20.07 3.91
C ASP A 231 -6.93 -19.68 2.44
N SER A 232 -6.56 -18.45 2.03
CA SER A 232 -6.82 -17.91 0.69
C SER A 232 -5.63 -17.98 -0.28
N GLY A 233 -4.41 -18.27 0.22
CA GLY A 233 -3.19 -18.32 -0.60
C GLY A 233 -2.73 -16.99 -1.22
N VAL A 234 -3.39 -15.87 -0.89
CA VAL A 234 -3.09 -14.55 -1.44
C VAL A 234 -2.09 -13.80 -0.55
N LEU A 235 -0.88 -13.57 -1.06
CA LEU A 235 0.11 -12.69 -0.42
C LEU A 235 -0.25 -11.22 -0.65
N GLN A 236 -0.95 -10.61 0.31
CA GLN A 236 -1.24 -9.18 0.33
C GLN A 236 -0.89 -8.61 1.71
N GLU A 237 -0.24 -7.44 1.73
CA GLU A 237 -0.08 -6.69 2.99
C GLU A 237 -1.42 -6.05 3.34
N ASN A 238 -2.05 -6.55 4.40
CA ASN A 238 -3.23 -5.94 4.96
C ASN A 238 -2.87 -5.06 6.14
N VAL A 239 -3.64 -4.01 6.31
CA VAL A 239 -3.54 -3.06 7.41
C VAL A 239 -4.90 -2.97 8.07
N ILE A 240 -4.91 -3.00 9.40
CA ILE A 240 -6.09 -2.67 10.20
C ILE A 240 -5.92 -1.23 10.66
N PHE A 241 -6.93 -0.40 10.48
CA PHE A 241 -6.86 0.98 10.97
C PHE A 241 -8.18 1.45 11.57
N GLN A 242 -8.06 2.46 12.43
CA GLN A 242 -9.14 3.29 12.91
C GLN A 242 -8.94 4.71 12.39
N GLY A 243 -9.99 5.31 11.84
CA GLY A 243 -10.06 6.73 11.55
C GLY A 243 -11.32 7.36 12.13
N ILE A 244 -11.29 8.66 12.37
CA ILE A 244 -12.42 9.43 12.93
C ILE A 244 -12.85 10.48 11.92
N ARG A 245 -14.14 10.50 11.58
CA ARG A 245 -14.70 11.44 10.59
C ARG A 245 -14.64 12.87 11.11
N GLY A 246 -13.99 13.76 10.34
CA GLY A 246 -13.96 15.20 10.62
C GLY A 246 -13.19 15.63 11.88
N ALA A 247 -12.43 14.73 12.51
CA ALA A 247 -11.67 15.05 13.71
C ALA A 247 -10.34 15.76 13.40
N GLN A 248 -9.76 16.41 14.42
CA GLN A 248 -8.43 17.02 14.32
C GLN A 248 -7.32 15.99 14.13
N HIS A 249 -6.18 16.39 13.58
CA HIS A 249 -4.98 15.56 13.53
C HIS A 249 -4.32 15.49 14.92
N LEU A 250 -4.41 14.32 15.56
CA LEU A 250 -3.76 13.99 16.84
C LEU A 250 -2.78 12.84 16.60
N PRO A 251 -1.84 12.58 17.52
CA PRO A 251 -0.90 11.49 17.39
C PRO A 251 -1.58 10.13 17.10
N VAL A 252 -0.95 9.36 16.22
CA VAL A 252 -1.41 8.05 15.76
C VAL A 252 -0.75 6.96 16.58
N VAL A 253 -1.53 5.99 17.05
CA VAL A 253 -1.02 4.76 17.64
C VAL A 253 -0.66 3.80 16.51
N LEU A 254 0.63 3.58 16.29
CA LEU A 254 1.12 2.54 15.40
C LEU A 254 1.43 1.28 16.19
N SER A 255 0.95 0.14 15.71
CA SER A 255 1.21 -1.15 16.33
C SER A 255 1.59 -2.22 15.31
N GLU A 256 2.40 -3.17 15.77
CA GLU A 256 2.87 -4.30 14.96
C GLU A 256 2.81 -5.60 15.78
N SER A 257 2.39 -6.68 15.13
CA SER A 257 2.57 -8.05 15.60
C SER A 257 3.03 -8.95 14.46
N ALA A 258 3.59 -10.12 14.77
CA ALA A 258 4.00 -11.05 13.70
C ALA A 258 2.81 -11.76 13.05
N ASP A 259 1.79 -11.99 13.87
CA ASP A 259 0.52 -12.61 13.53
C ASP A 259 -0.55 -12.14 14.54
N GLU A 260 -1.73 -12.73 14.45
CA GLU A 260 -2.90 -12.40 15.28
C GLU A 260 -2.75 -12.83 16.75
N ASN A 261 -1.78 -13.69 17.08
CA ASN A 261 -1.61 -14.33 18.39
C ASN A 261 -0.35 -13.87 19.14
N THR A 262 0.50 -13.09 18.49
CA THR A 262 1.78 -12.63 19.03
C THR A 262 1.66 -11.32 19.80
N ARG A 263 2.64 -11.05 20.66
CA ARG A 263 2.67 -9.84 21.48
C ARG A 263 2.72 -8.61 20.57
N VAL A 264 1.72 -7.74 20.72
CA VAL A 264 1.66 -6.45 20.03
C VAL A 264 2.71 -5.51 20.61
N THR A 265 3.53 -4.93 19.74
CA THR A 265 4.34 -3.75 20.05
C THR A 265 3.61 -2.52 19.57
N SER A 266 3.70 -1.42 20.30
CA SER A 266 3.02 -0.17 19.92
C SER A 266 3.85 1.05 20.27
N ARG A 267 3.57 2.13 19.55
CA ARG A 267 4.18 3.46 19.72
C ARG A 267 3.18 4.53 19.33
N ILE A 268 3.39 5.72 19.86
CA ILE A 268 2.63 6.91 19.52
C ILE A 268 3.54 7.76 18.64
N ILE A 269 3.01 8.21 17.51
CA ILE A 269 3.75 8.99 16.52
C ILE A 269 2.90 10.20 16.13
N ASP A 270 3.52 11.36 15.96
CA ASP A 270 2.80 12.54 15.53
C ASP A 270 2.15 12.31 14.16
N TYR A 271 0.96 12.89 13.96
CA TYR A 271 0.22 12.68 12.71
C TYR A 271 1.03 13.11 11.49
N GLU A 272 1.81 14.18 11.63
CA GLU A 272 2.67 14.72 10.59
C GLU A 272 3.79 13.75 10.19
N ASP A 273 4.27 12.89 11.09
CA ASP A 273 5.26 11.85 10.76
C ASP A 273 4.65 10.64 10.04
N VAL A 274 3.33 10.43 10.19
CA VAL A 274 2.56 9.45 9.42
C VAL A 274 2.20 10.00 8.05
N ILE A 275 1.85 11.28 7.97
CA ILE A 275 1.45 11.98 6.74
C ILE A 275 2.11 13.35 6.71
N PHE A 276 3.23 13.47 5.98
CA PHE A 276 3.96 14.73 5.93
C PHE A 276 3.08 15.85 5.32
N PRO A 277 2.98 17.02 5.98
CA PRO A 277 2.15 18.13 5.51
C PRO A 277 2.46 18.58 4.08
N ASN A 278 3.74 18.53 3.69
CA ASN A 278 4.24 19.00 2.40
C ASN A 278 4.43 17.90 1.36
N ASP A 279 3.96 16.67 1.62
CA ASP A 279 4.05 15.59 0.63
C ASP A 279 2.97 15.76 -0.46
N PRO A 280 3.34 16.05 -1.73
CA PRO A 280 2.38 16.28 -2.81
C PRO A 280 1.62 15.01 -3.23
N HIS A 281 1.97 13.86 -2.66
CA HIS A 281 1.28 12.60 -2.83
C HIS A 281 0.59 12.12 -1.54
N ARG A 282 0.74 12.81 -0.40
CA ARG A 282 0.16 12.44 0.90
C ARG A 282 0.33 10.96 1.22
N PHE A 283 1.54 10.42 1.07
CA PHE A 283 1.77 9.01 1.39
C PHE A 283 1.58 8.76 2.89
N ILE A 284 0.95 7.64 3.22
CA ILE A 284 0.79 7.19 4.60
C ILE A 284 2.00 6.32 4.96
N ARG A 285 2.78 6.77 5.94
CA ARG A 285 4.04 6.19 6.38
C ARG A 285 3.87 5.48 7.72
N LEU A 286 4.61 4.39 7.88
CA LEU A 286 4.63 3.57 9.08
C LEU A 286 6.07 3.42 9.57
N PRO A 287 6.61 4.41 10.31
CA PRO A 287 7.92 4.30 10.95
C PRO A 287 7.85 3.36 12.17
N LEU A 288 8.10 2.07 11.94
CA LEU A 288 7.98 0.99 12.92
C LEU A 288 9.24 0.79 13.78
N GLY A 289 10.37 1.43 13.46
CA GLY A 289 11.62 1.40 14.23
C GLY A 289 12.14 2.79 14.62
N VAL A 290 12.90 2.91 15.71
CA VAL A 290 13.58 4.19 16.07
C VAL A 290 14.52 4.62 14.95
N SER A 291 15.25 3.67 14.37
CA SER A 291 16.13 3.95 13.25
C SER A 291 15.42 4.34 11.96
N ASP A 292 14.10 4.12 11.86
CA ASP A 292 13.30 4.57 10.72
C ASP A 292 13.01 6.07 10.82
N ALA A 293 12.84 6.59 12.04
CA ALA A 293 12.68 8.02 12.30
C ALA A 293 13.98 8.78 11.99
N GLU A 294 15.12 8.26 12.45
CA GLU A 294 16.45 8.82 12.11
C GLU A 294 16.68 8.85 10.59
N ALA A 295 16.36 7.74 9.90
CA ALA A 295 16.47 7.70 8.45
C ALA A 295 15.53 8.71 7.77
N THR A 296 14.31 8.86 8.29
CA THR A 296 13.33 9.83 7.80
C THR A 296 13.86 11.26 7.91
N ASP A 297 14.42 11.64 9.06
CA ASP A 297 15.06 12.95 9.24
C ASP A 297 16.24 13.16 8.29
N VAL A 298 17.07 12.12 8.09
CA VAL A 298 18.19 12.19 7.14
C VAL A 298 17.68 12.51 5.73
N ILE A 299 16.64 11.81 5.25
CA ILE A 299 16.11 12.01 3.90
C ILE A 299 15.37 13.35 3.79
N LEU A 300 14.41 13.65 4.67
CA LEU A 300 13.53 14.81 4.49
C LEU A 300 14.26 16.15 4.54
N ASN A 301 15.31 16.25 5.35
CA ASN A 301 16.12 17.47 5.47
C ASN A 301 17.15 17.63 4.33
N GLN A 302 17.07 16.83 3.26
CA GLN A 302 17.88 17.08 2.07
C GLN A 302 17.29 18.21 1.20
N PRO A 303 18.13 19.09 0.65
CA PRO A 303 17.69 20.37 0.08
C PRO A 303 17.03 20.27 -1.30
N CYS A 304 17.24 19.18 -2.03
CA CYS A 304 16.82 19.10 -3.43
C CYS A 304 15.71 18.05 -3.65
N SER A 305 14.75 18.40 -4.49
CA SER A 305 13.94 17.45 -5.26
C SER A 305 14.70 17.02 -6.53
N LEU A 306 14.14 16.08 -7.29
CA LEU A 306 14.69 15.74 -8.61
C LEU A 306 14.63 16.91 -9.59
N ASP A 307 13.59 17.74 -9.51
CA ASP A 307 13.43 18.91 -10.37
C ASP A 307 14.52 19.96 -10.09
N ASP A 308 14.87 20.19 -8.81
CA ASP A 308 15.97 21.08 -8.41
C ASP A 308 17.33 20.62 -8.97
N LEU A 309 17.51 19.30 -9.17
CA LEU A 309 18.70 18.71 -9.76
C LEU A 309 18.70 18.73 -11.30
N GLY A 310 17.57 19.06 -11.94
CA GLY A 310 17.37 18.94 -13.39
C GLY A 310 17.35 17.48 -13.88
N ILE A 311 16.87 16.57 -13.04
CA ILE A 311 16.84 15.12 -13.27
C ILE A 311 15.39 14.65 -13.26
N GLN A 312 15.04 13.68 -14.10
CA GLN A 312 13.80 12.95 -13.98
C GLN A 312 14.07 11.45 -13.85
N VAL A 313 13.06 10.76 -13.31
CA VAL A 313 13.04 9.30 -13.24
C VAL A 313 11.87 8.75 -14.04
N SER A 314 12.13 7.74 -14.87
CA SER A 314 11.12 7.05 -15.69
C SER A 314 11.29 5.54 -15.64
N THR A 315 10.21 4.79 -15.81
CA THR A 315 10.28 3.34 -16.05
C THR A 315 10.96 3.05 -17.38
N GLY A 316 11.69 1.93 -17.45
CA GLY A 316 12.24 1.41 -18.70
C GLY A 316 11.19 1.30 -19.80
N LYS A 317 11.58 1.71 -21.02
CA LYS A 317 10.67 1.86 -22.16
C LYS A 317 10.33 0.52 -22.80
N VAL A 318 11.23 -0.46 -22.72
CA VAL A 318 11.04 -1.76 -23.37
C VAL A 318 10.19 -2.67 -22.50
N VAL A 319 9.05 -3.08 -23.03
CA VAL A 319 8.27 -4.22 -22.52
C VAL A 319 8.57 -5.39 -23.44
N ASP A 320 9.46 -6.28 -23.01
CA ASP A 320 10.14 -7.27 -23.87
C ASP A 320 9.18 -8.08 -24.76
N PHE A 321 8.12 -8.64 -24.19
CA PHE A 321 7.15 -9.46 -24.91
C PHE A 321 6.33 -8.70 -25.97
N ARG A 322 6.34 -7.36 -25.95
CA ARG A 322 5.70 -6.51 -26.97
C ARG A 322 6.62 -6.18 -28.15
N PHE A 323 7.90 -6.52 -28.05
CA PHE A 323 8.95 -6.21 -29.02
C PHE A 323 9.77 -7.46 -29.39
N ARG A 324 9.14 -8.64 -29.46
CA ARG A 324 9.84 -9.92 -29.72
C ARG A 324 10.70 -9.89 -30.98
N ASP A 325 10.20 -9.27 -32.05
CA ASP A 325 10.92 -9.15 -33.33
C ASP A 325 12.14 -8.20 -33.26
N SER A 326 12.27 -7.46 -32.18
CA SER A 326 13.40 -6.57 -31.91
C SER A 326 14.42 -7.19 -30.95
N LEU A 327 14.18 -8.39 -30.41
CA LEU A 327 15.07 -9.04 -29.45
C LEU A 327 16.08 -9.97 -30.15
N CYS A 328 17.34 -9.93 -29.71
CA CYS A 328 18.40 -10.81 -30.23
C CYS A 328 19.28 -11.35 -29.08
N ASP A 329 19.72 -12.60 -29.21
CA ASP A 329 20.58 -13.27 -28.22
C ASP A 329 22.07 -12.98 -28.41
N SER A 330 22.47 -12.58 -29.62
CA SER A 330 23.85 -12.29 -29.99
C SER A 330 24.04 -10.86 -30.46
N GLU A 331 25.28 -10.39 -30.39
CA GLU A 331 25.68 -9.09 -30.93
C GLU A 331 25.32 -8.97 -32.42
N HIS A 332 24.88 -7.78 -32.81
CA HIS A 332 24.53 -7.44 -34.19
C HIS A 332 24.90 -5.96 -34.43
N PRO A 333 25.42 -5.58 -35.62
CA PRO A 333 25.88 -4.21 -35.88
C PRO A 333 24.84 -3.12 -35.60
N ASP A 334 23.57 -3.40 -35.90
CA ASP A 334 22.46 -2.47 -35.68
C ASP A 334 21.76 -2.61 -34.31
N ALA A 335 22.26 -3.48 -33.42
CA ALA A 335 21.65 -3.70 -32.12
C ALA A 335 22.20 -2.76 -31.04
N ALA A 336 21.31 -2.29 -30.18
CA ALA A 336 21.64 -1.61 -28.94
C ALA A 336 21.67 -2.61 -27.76
N PRO A 337 22.45 -2.34 -26.69
CA PRO A 337 22.34 -3.08 -25.44
C PRO A 337 20.93 -3.01 -24.87
N LEU A 338 20.39 -4.15 -24.41
CA LEU A 338 19.15 -4.24 -23.65
C LEU A 338 19.44 -4.69 -22.22
N ILE A 339 19.20 -3.79 -21.28
CA ILE A 339 19.55 -3.99 -19.87
C ILE A 339 18.33 -4.45 -19.08
N TYR A 340 18.51 -5.54 -18.34
CA TYR A 340 17.51 -6.14 -17.43
C TYR A 340 17.95 -6.00 -15.97
N PRO A 341 17.01 -6.18 -15.01
CA PRO A 341 17.36 -6.25 -13.58
C PRO A 341 18.43 -7.28 -13.22
N GLY A 342 18.57 -8.36 -14.00
CA GLY A 342 19.59 -9.38 -13.81
C GLY A 342 21.02 -8.88 -14.04
N ASN A 343 21.19 -7.80 -14.79
CA ASN A 343 22.48 -7.18 -15.09
C ASN A 343 23.00 -6.27 -13.96
N LEU A 344 22.15 -5.84 -13.04
CA LEU A 344 22.55 -4.94 -11.95
C LEU A 344 23.30 -5.71 -10.86
N ARG A 345 24.59 -5.37 -10.67
CA ARG A 345 25.49 -6.01 -9.71
C ARG A 345 26.40 -4.99 -9.05
N ASN A 346 26.50 -5.04 -7.71
CA ASN A 346 27.48 -4.27 -6.93
C ASN A 346 27.56 -2.77 -7.30
N GLY A 347 26.43 -2.12 -7.61
CA GLY A 347 26.40 -0.69 -7.96
C GLY A 347 26.73 -0.36 -9.43
N THR A 348 27.02 -1.35 -10.26
CA THR A 348 27.27 -1.20 -11.70
C THR A 348 26.38 -2.13 -12.52
N VAL A 349 26.41 -1.97 -13.84
CA VAL A 349 25.76 -2.88 -14.79
C VAL A 349 26.84 -3.81 -15.35
N ASP A 350 26.61 -5.11 -15.18
CA ASP A 350 27.40 -6.18 -15.77
C ASP A 350 26.61 -6.78 -16.95
N TRP A 351 27.07 -6.47 -18.16
CA TRP A 351 26.36 -6.77 -19.41
C TRP A 351 27.37 -6.99 -20.56
N PRO A 352 27.11 -7.97 -21.46
CA PRO A 352 26.05 -8.98 -21.36
C PRO A 352 26.39 -10.05 -20.30
N ARG A 353 25.36 -10.74 -19.77
CA ARG A 353 25.55 -11.85 -18.80
C ARG A 353 24.53 -12.96 -19.01
N ASP A 354 24.84 -14.20 -18.64
CA ASP A 354 23.83 -15.26 -18.66
C ASP A 354 22.68 -15.00 -17.66
N ILE A 355 21.56 -14.52 -18.20
CA ILE A 355 20.30 -14.28 -17.48
C ILE A 355 19.13 -14.98 -18.18
N ARG A 356 19.40 -15.89 -19.13
CA ARG A 356 18.39 -16.60 -19.94
C ARG A 356 17.37 -15.67 -20.62
N LYS A 357 17.82 -14.49 -21.05
CA LYS A 357 17.03 -13.54 -21.83
C LYS A 357 17.87 -12.93 -22.95
N PRO A 358 17.27 -12.63 -24.13
CA PRO A 358 17.91 -11.86 -25.19
C PRO A 358 18.31 -10.48 -24.66
N GLN A 359 19.55 -10.06 -24.92
CA GLN A 359 20.13 -8.85 -24.34
C GLN A 359 20.53 -7.81 -25.37
N TRP A 360 20.19 -8.05 -26.64
CA TRP A 360 20.38 -7.12 -27.74
C TRP A 360 19.03 -6.66 -28.28
N PHE A 361 18.91 -5.37 -28.61
CA PHE A 361 17.68 -4.76 -29.11
C PHE A 361 17.91 -4.13 -30.49
N ILE A 362 17.34 -4.75 -31.52
CA ILE A 362 17.38 -4.27 -32.90
C ILE A 362 16.13 -3.41 -33.16
N PRO A 363 16.26 -2.10 -33.41
CA PRO A 363 15.11 -1.22 -33.58
C PRO A 363 14.49 -1.37 -34.99
N THR A 364 13.72 -2.44 -35.19
CA THR A 364 13.13 -2.86 -36.48
C THR A 364 12.09 -1.88 -37.08
N ASN A 365 11.58 -0.93 -36.30
CA ASN A 365 10.63 0.10 -36.75
C ASN A 365 10.74 1.36 -35.88
N ASP A 366 10.03 2.44 -36.27
CA ASP A 366 10.07 3.72 -35.55
C ASP A 366 9.60 3.64 -34.10
N LYS A 367 8.65 2.73 -33.80
CA LYS A 367 8.20 2.50 -32.42
C LYS A 367 9.33 1.89 -31.59
N ALA A 368 10.06 0.92 -32.12
CA ALA A 368 11.22 0.31 -31.47
C ALA A 368 12.38 1.33 -31.32
N ARG A 369 12.64 2.16 -32.34
CA ARG A 369 13.64 3.25 -32.25
C ARG A 369 13.38 4.20 -31.09
N LYS A 370 12.10 4.55 -30.83
CA LYS A 370 11.69 5.41 -29.71
C LYS A 370 11.90 4.78 -28.32
N MET A 371 12.18 3.47 -28.24
CA MET A 371 12.48 2.79 -26.98
C MET A 371 13.93 3.00 -26.53
N LEU A 372 14.81 3.38 -27.46
CA LEU A 372 16.21 3.66 -27.15
C LEU A 372 16.36 4.98 -26.42
N LEU A 373 17.34 5.02 -25.52
CA LEU A 373 17.89 6.24 -24.96
C LEU A 373 19.27 6.51 -25.57
N PRO A 374 19.65 7.78 -25.78
CA PRO A 374 20.95 8.12 -26.34
C PRO A 374 22.12 7.64 -25.49
N GLN A 375 23.30 7.53 -26.10
CA GLN A 375 24.54 7.25 -25.39
C GLN A 375 24.74 8.24 -24.22
N GLY A 376 25.05 7.71 -23.04
CA GLY A 376 25.33 8.51 -21.85
C GLY A 376 25.32 7.69 -20.57
N TRP A 377 25.63 8.33 -19.44
CA TRP A 377 25.55 7.70 -18.13
C TRP A 377 24.11 7.74 -17.60
N TYR A 378 23.67 6.64 -16.99
CA TYR A 378 22.35 6.54 -16.36
C TYR A 378 22.45 5.85 -15.01
N THR A 379 21.66 6.30 -14.04
CA THR A 379 21.43 5.52 -12.80
C THR A 379 20.18 4.66 -13.00
N LEU A 380 20.28 3.38 -12.69
CA LEU A 380 19.21 2.40 -12.81
C LEU A 380 18.83 1.92 -11.42
N VAL A 381 17.53 1.81 -11.15
CA VAL A 381 16.99 1.22 -9.91
C VAL A 381 16.07 0.06 -10.25
N LYS A 382 16.24 -1.08 -9.56
CA LYS A 382 15.32 -2.22 -9.72
C LYS A 382 13.91 -1.82 -9.32
N ARG A 383 12.92 -2.10 -10.17
CA ARG A 383 11.51 -1.80 -9.91
C ARG A 383 10.81 -2.88 -9.09
N PHE A 384 11.32 -4.10 -9.04
CA PHE A 384 10.71 -5.20 -8.30
C PHE A 384 11.64 -5.59 -7.15
N SER A 385 11.12 -5.47 -5.93
CA SER A 385 11.77 -5.92 -4.71
C SER A 385 10.73 -6.34 -3.67
N ALA A 386 10.86 -7.56 -3.16
CA ALA A 386 9.99 -8.05 -2.09
C ALA A 386 10.34 -7.38 -0.74
N LYS A 387 9.42 -7.40 0.24
CA LYS A 387 9.67 -6.78 1.56
C LYS A 387 10.77 -7.53 2.31
N GLU A 388 10.83 -8.82 2.09
CA GLU A 388 11.70 -9.82 2.68
C GLU A 388 13.13 -9.74 2.11
N GLU A 389 13.33 -9.05 0.98
CA GLU A 389 14.66 -8.82 0.45
C GLU A 389 15.48 -7.94 1.41
N ARG A 390 16.78 -8.23 1.48
CA ARG A 390 17.74 -7.48 2.31
C ARG A 390 17.69 -5.97 2.05
N ARG A 391 17.43 -5.56 0.80
CA ARG A 391 17.22 -4.17 0.40
C ARG A 391 16.00 -4.08 -0.52
N ARG A 392 15.14 -3.09 -0.30
CA ARG A 392 14.09 -2.69 -1.23
C ARG A 392 14.64 -1.90 -2.40
N VAL A 393 15.63 -1.05 -2.14
CA VAL A 393 16.21 -0.17 -3.16
C VAL A 393 17.58 -0.70 -3.56
N VAL A 394 17.74 -1.01 -4.84
CA VAL A 394 19.00 -1.48 -5.43
C VAL A 394 19.27 -0.64 -6.66
N ALA A 395 20.32 0.16 -6.60
CA ALA A 395 20.73 1.05 -7.67
C ALA A 395 22.06 0.60 -8.30
N SER A 396 22.22 0.86 -9.60
CA SER A 396 23.47 0.66 -10.35
C SER A 396 23.66 1.76 -11.38
N THR A 397 24.86 1.88 -11.94
CA THR A 397 25.16 2.79 -13.05
C THR A 397 25.39 2.04 -14.36
N TRP A 398 24.80 2.55 -15.45
CA TRP A 398 25.18 2.22 -16.81
C TRP A 398 26.29 3.18 -17.28
N SER A 399 27.37 2.63 -17.84
CA SER A 399 28.48 3.40 -18.40
C SER A 399 28.46 3.31 -19.92
N PRO A 400 28.55 4.45 -20.64
CA PRO A 400 28.75 4.46 -22.08
C PRO A 400 30.20 4.13 -22.48
N GLU A 401 31.14 4.01 -21.56
CA GLU A 401 32.56 3.79 -21.88
C GLU A 401 32.84 2.36 -22.33
N GLN A 402 32.12 1.40 -21.76
CA GLN A 402 32.25 -0.02 -22.13
C GLN A 402 31.55 -0.29 -23.46
N TYR A 403 30.40 0.36 -23.69
CA TYR A 403 29.59 0.22 -24.91
C TYR A 403 29.06 1.60 -25.35
N PRO A 404 29.80 2.32 -26.21
CA PRO A 404 29.44 3.66 -26.65
C PRO A 404 28.35 3.62 -27.72
N SER A 405 27.11 3.42 -27.29
CA SER A 405 25.94 3.36 -28.17
C SER A 405 24.67 3.84 -27.47
N ASN A 406 23.58 3.97 -28.26
CA ASN A 406 22.24 4.07 -27.69
C ASN A 406 21.93 2.78 -26.91
N VAL A 407 21.11 2.90 -25.87
CA VAL A 407 20.82 1.79 -24.95
C VAL A 407 19.32 1.65 -24.73
N ALA A 408 18.86 0.41 -24.61
CA ALA A 408 17.51 0.06 -24.23
C ALA A 408 17.48 -0.43 -22.77
N PHE A 409 16.46 -0.01 -22.03
CA PHE A 409 16.23 -0.46 -20.66
C PHE A 409 14.85 -1.09 -20.53
N GLU A 410 14.78 -2.24 -19.89
CA GLU A 410 13.55 -2.99 -19.71
C GLU A 410 12.67 -2.44 -18.56
N ASN A 411 11.35 -2.63 -18.66
CA ASN A 411 10.34 -1.97 -17.82
C ASN A 411 10.31 -2.41 -16.33
N HIS A 412 11.15 -3.35 -15.93
CA HIS A 412 11.42 -3.69 -14.54
C HIS A 412 12.60 -2.88 -13.95
N LEU A 413 13.10 -1.89 -14.68
CA LEU A 413 14.03 -0.87 -14.21
C LEU A 413 13.36 0.51 -14.17
N ASN A 414 13.78 1.35 -13.23
CA ASN A 414 13.62 2.81 -13.29
C ASN A 414 14.96 3.43 -13.69
N ILE A 415 14.92 4.53 -14.43
CA ILE A 415 16.09 5.19 -15.03
C ILE A 415 16.07 6.65 -14.60
N PHE A 416 17.18 7.12 -14.02
CA PHE A 416 17.43 8.54 -13.80
C PHE A 416 18.13 9.12 -15.03
N HIS A 417 17.59 10.20 -15.56
CA HIS A 417 18.01 10.82 -16.81
C HIS A 417 17.74 12.34 -16.77
N SER A 418 18.25 13.09 -17.75
CA SER A 418 17.85 14.49 -17.97
C SER A 418 17.16 14.60 -19.32
N ASN A 419 15.84 14.76 -19.35
CA ASN A 419 15.03 14.85 -20.57
C ASN A 419 15.26 13.70 -21.57
N ASN A 420 15.26 12.44 -21.10
CA ASN A 420 15.62 11.24 -21.86
C ASN A 420 17.07 11.23 -22.39
N GLN A 421 17.97 12.06 -21.86
CA GLN A 421 19.41 12.02 -22.13
C GLN A 421 20.16 11.49 -20.92
N GLY A 422 21.37 10.99 -21.15
CA GLY A 422 22.29 10.64 -20.08
C GLY A 422 22.62 11.84 -19.21
N ILE A 423 23.02 11.56 -17.97
CA ILE A 423 23.52 12.55 -17.02
C ILE A 423 25.06 12.47 -16.95
N ASP A 424 25.66 13.38 -16.18
CA ASP A 424 27.10 13.37 -15.89
C ASP A 424 27.51 12.13 -15.09
N GLU A 425 28.70 11.58 -15.35
CA GLU A 425 29.22 10.36 -14.72
C GLU A 425 29.18 10.45 -13.19
N LYS A 426 29.78 11.51 -12.63
CA LYS A 426 29.89 11.71 -11.19
C LYS A 426 28.50 11.83 -10.57
N LEU A 427 27.57 12.48 -11.26
CA LEU A 427 26.18 12.58 -10.81
C LEU A 427 25.48 11.22 -10.84
N ALA A 428 25.64 10.42 -11.91
CA ALA A 428 25.05 9.09 -12.00
C ALA A 428 25.54 8.15 -10.89
N LYS A 429 26.86 8.15 -10.66
CA LYS A 429 27.50 7.38 -9.58
C LYS A 429 27.04 7.87 -8.21
N GLY A 430 26.97 9.18 -8.02
CA GLY A 430 26.49 9.80 -6.78
C GLY A 430 25.07 9.41 -6.41
N ILE A 431 24.15 9.46 -7.37
CA ILE A 431 22.77 9.02 -7.16
C ILE A 431 22.73 7.53 -6.83
N ALA A 432 23.54 6.70 -7.51
CA ALA A 432 23.58 5.27 -7.20
C ALA A 432 24.07 5.00 -5.76
N VAL A 433 25.09 5.73 -5.29
CA VAL A 433 25.58 5.64 -3.89
C VAL A 433 24.49 6.07 -2.92
N TRP A 434 23.87 7.23 -3.14
CA TRP A 434 22.78 7.75 -2.29
C TRP A 434 21.61 6.75 -2.20
N MET A 435 21.15 6.25 -3.34
CA MET A 435 20.04 5.28 -3.43
C MET A 435 20.37 3.93 -2.80
N ASN A 436 21.65 3.55 -2.74
CA ASN A 436 22.13 2.37 -2.06
C ASN A 436 22.48 2.61 -0.58
N SER A 437 22.14 3.75 0.01
CA SER A 437 22.31 3.99 1.45
C SER A 437 21.25 3.27 2.27
N THR A 438 21.59 2.88 3.50
CA THR A 438 20.65 2.26 4.45
C THR A 438 19.53 3.23 4.83
N PHE A 439 19.79 4.54 4.80
CA PHE A 439 18.78 5.58 5.03
C PHE A 439 17.66 5.55 4.00
N ILE A 440 18.01 5.52 2.71
CA ILE A 440 17.02 5.39 1.63
C ILE A 440 16.23 4.10 1.79
N ASP A 441 16.90 2.98 2.10
CA ASP A 441 16.21 1.69 2.24
C ASP A 441 15.19 1.70 3.39
N LYS A 442 15.58 2.22 4.57
CA LYS A 442 14.71 2.35 5.74
C LYS A 442 13.56 3.32 5.48
N PHE A 443 13.86 4.52 4.96
CA PHE A 443 12.84 5.50 4.62
C PHE A 443 11.82 4.95 3.62
N PHE A 444 12.28 4.29 2.56
CA PHE A 444 11.41 3.70 1.55
C PHE A 444 10.47 2.64 2.15
N ARG A 445 10.96 1.81 3.08
CA ARG A 445 10.16 0.78 3.77
C ARG A 445 8.99 1.36 4.59
N THR A 446 9.10 2.59 5.07
CA THR A 446 8.05 3.23 5.88
C THR A 446 6.74 3.35 5.09
N PHE A 447 6.76 3.62 3.79
CA PHE A 447 5.55 3.74 2.97
C PHE A 447 5.37 2.60 1.96
N SER A 448 6.41 1.86 1.61
CA SER A 448 6.30 0.83 0.56
C SER A 448 5.51 -0.40 1.03
N GLY A 449 4.21 -0.46 0.70
CA GLY A 449 3.33 -1.59 1.04
C GLY A 449 3.21 -2.68 -0.04
N HIS A 450 3.93 -2.54 -1.15
CA HIS A 450 3.85 -3.44 -2.31
C HIS A 450 5.23 -3.90 -2.77
N THR A 451 5.31 -4.90 -3.66
CA THR A 451 6.57 -5.45 -4.21
C THR A 451 7.26 -4.57 -5.24
N GLN A 452 6.69 -3.41 -5.59
CA GLN A 452 7.25 -2.50 -6.58
C GLN A 452 7.99 -1.32 -5.93
N VAL A 453 8.95 -0.76 -6.66
CA VAL A 453 9.57 0.54 -6.46
C VAL A 453 9.17 1.40 -7.66
N ASN A 454 8.11 2.18 -7.54
CA ASN A 454 7.60 2.95 -8.69
C ASN A 454 8.42 4.21 -8.92
N ALA A 455 8.51 4.68 -10.16
CA ALA A 455 9.10 5.98 -10.46
C ALA A 455 8.45 7.13 -9.66
N THR A 456 7.13 7.06 -9.40
CA THR A 456 6.46 8.04 -8.54
C THR A 456 6.95 8.00 -7.09
N ASP A 457 7.23 6.81 -6.55
CA ASP A 457 7.81 6.68 -5.20
C ASP A 457 9.20 7.34 -5.14
N LEU A 458 10.00 7.18 -6.19
CA LEU A 458 11.34 7.78 -6.28
C LEU A 458 11.31 9.30 -6.42
N ARG A 459 10.23 9.86 -7.01
CA ARG A 459 10.05 11.32 -7.14
C ARG A 459 9.71 12.01 -5.83
N THR A 460 9.21 11.28 -4.83
CA THR A 460 8.92 11.84 -3.51
C THR A 460 10.15 11.92 -2.60
N LEU A 461 11.26 11.29 -3.02
CA LEU A 461 12.52 11.34 -2.29
C LEU A 461 13.15 12.73 -2.39
N ARG A 462 13.83 13.11 -1.31
CA ARG A 462 14.70 14.29 -1.26
C ARG A 462 16.14 13.83 -1.45
N PHE A 463 16.95 14.71 -2.02
CA PHE A 463 18.30 14.44 -2.48
C PHE A 463 19.26 15.53 -1.99
N PRO A 464 20.52 15.18 -1.70
CA PRO A 464 21.57 16.16 -1.47
C PRO A 464 21.76 17.08 -2.68
N SER A 465 22.48 18.19 -2.50
CA SER A 465 22.84 19.09 -3.59
C SER A 465 23.57 18.37 -4.73
N ARG A 466 23.54 18.96 -5.93
CA ARG A 466 24.18 18.38 -7.12
C ARG A 466 25.69 18.20 -6.91
N GLU A 467 26.34 19.13 -6.24
CA GLU A 467 27.75 19.10 -5.87
C GLU A 467 28.05 17.97 -4.87
N THR A 468 27.19 17.79 -3.88
CA THR A 468 27.30 16.72 -2.89
C THR A 468 27.12 15.35 -3.53
N LEU A 469 26.14 15.19 -4.43
CA LEU A 469 25.97 13.96 -5.22
C LEU A 469 27.21 13.68 -6.09
N ARG A 470 27.77 14.68 -6.77
CA ARG A 470 29.02 14.49 -7.54
C ARG A 470 30.21 14.12 -6.67
N SER A 471 30.28 14.63 -5.43
CA SER A 471 31.29 14.23 -4.45
C SER A 471 31.11 12.78 -4.02
N LEU A 472 29.86 12.35 -3.78
CA LEU A 472 29.55 10.94 -3.52
C LEU A 472 29.94 10.04 -4.69
N GLY A 473 29.74 10.48 -5.93
CA GLY A 473 30.09 9.71 -7.12
C GLY A 473 31.58 9.52 -7.38
N GLN A 474 32.44 10.23 -6.65
CA GLN A 474 33.89 10.04 -6.64
C GLN A 474 34.34 9.00 -5.60
N LYS A 475 33.46 8.64 -4.66
CA LYS A 475 33.71 7.61 -3.66
C LYS A 475 33.61 6.23 -4.34
N ASN A 476 34.44 5.28 -3.92
CA ASN A 476 34.47 3.92 -4.44
C ASN A 476 33.97 2.95 -3.36
N PRO A 477 32.65 2.71 -3.27
CA PRO A 477 32.08 1.94 -2.18
C PRO A 477 32.56 0.48 -2.18
N GLN A 478 33.18 0.07 -1.06
CA GLN A 478 33.65 -1.31 -0.85
C GLN A 478 32.70 -2.12 0.04
N SER A 479 31.85 -1.44 0.82
CA SER A 479 30.92 -2.06 1.76
C SER A 479 29.69 -1.16 1.98
N GLN A 480 28.63 -1.72 2.56
CA GLN A 480 27.45 -0.93 2.95
C GLN A 480 27.81 0.11 4.03
N GLN A 481 28.65 -0.26 4.99
CA GLN A 481 29.12 0.66 6.03
C GLN A 481 29.80 1.88 5.42
N TYR A 482 30.66 1.68 4.42
CA TYR A 482 31.33 2.77 3.73
C TYR A 482 30.32 3.70 3.02
N ILE A 483 29.28 3.14 2.38
CA ILE A 483 28.23 3.95 1.74
C ILE A 483 27.55 4.83 2.80
N ASP A 484 27.15 4.24 3.92
CA ASP A 484 26.41 4.95 4.96
C ASP A 484 27.26 6.04 5.63
N GLU A 485 28.54 5.76 5.89
CA GLU A 485 29.51 6.74 6.41
C GLU A 485 29.73 7.91 5.43
N ALA A 486 29.97 7.62 4.14
CA ALA A 486 30.16 8.65 3.12
C ALA A 486 28.92 9.52 2.95
N VAL A 487 27.73 8.93 3.06
CA VAL A 487 26.46 9.64 3.01
C VAL A 487 26.27 10.53 4.24
N MET A 488 26.51 10.03 5.45
CA MET A 488 26.42 10.85 6.67
C MET A 488 27.40 12.03 6.62
N GLU A 489 28.67 11.77 6.30
CA GLU A 489 29.74 12.77 6.25
C GLU A 489 29.38 13.93 5.32
N LEU A 490 28.93 13.63 4.10
CA LEU A 490 28.71 14.64 3.09
C LEU A 490 27.36 15.35 3.24
N THR A 491 26.33 14.68 3.77
CA THR A 491 25.02 15.32 3.97
C THR A 491 24.98 16.25 5.19
N ILE A 492 25.73 15.96 6.25
CA ILE A 492 25.88 16.89 7.39
C ILE A 492 26.54 18.20 6.94
N ASN A 493 27.58 18.09 6.10
CA ASN A 493 28.27 19.25 5.55
C ASN A 493 27.41 20.08 4.57
N ASP A 494 26.47 19.44 3.87
CA ASP A 494 25.52 20.11 2.96
C ASP A 494 24.46 20.91 3.74
N ARG A 495 24.09 20.45 4.94
CA ARG A 495 23.21 21.18 5.87
C ARG A 495 23.90 22.39 6.50
N ALA A 496 25.18 22.28 6.86
CA ALA A 496 25.93 23.37 7.50
C ALA A 496 26.25 24.56 6.56
N LYS A 497 26.02 24.40 5.25
CA LYS A 497 26.25 25.45 4.23
C LYS A 497 24.98 26.21 3.84
N GLN A 498 23.82 25.79 4.36
CA GLN A 498 22.52 26.48 4.24
C GLN A 498 22.29 27.32 5.48
#